data_AF-K2KCI8-F1
#
_entry.id   AF-K2KCI8-F1
#
_cell.length_a   1.000
_cell.length_b   1.000
_cell.length_c   1.000
_cell.angle_alpha   90.00
_cell.angle_beta   90.00
_cell.angle_gamma   90.00
#
_symmetry.space_group_name_H-M   'P 1'
#
loop_
_entity.id
_entity.type
_entity.pdbx_description
1 polymer ?
#
loop_
_entity_poly.entity_id
_entity_poly.type
_entity_poly.pdbx_seq_one_letter_code
_entity_poly.pdbx_strand_id
1 'polypeptide(L)' 'MSTTGEQPGKGTYTCDNCGESVTLDDHDDTLPPCPRCHETEYTP' A
#
# COMPACT_ATOMS: atom_id res chain seq x y z
N MET A 1 11.98 3.44 0.59
CA MET A 1 11.44 2.07 0.56
C MET A 1 10.45 2.02 1.70
N SER A 2 9.19 2.33 1.41
CA SER A 2 8.14 2.35 2.41
C SER A 2 7.51 0.96 2.42
N THR A 3 7.87 0.12 3.38
CA THR A 3 7.25 -1.20 3.53
C THR A 3 5.82 -1.02 4.01
N THR A 4 4.87 -1.80 3.48
CA THR A 4 3.51 -1.92 4.05
C THR A 4 3.62 -2.22 5.54
N GLY A 5 2.85 -1.51 6.34
CA GLY A 5 2.80 -1.70 7.79
C GLY A 5 3.37 -0.54 8.59
N GLU A 6 4.08 0.40 7.96
CA GLU A 6 4.14 1.76 8.50
C GLU A 6 2.79 2.43 8.24
N GLN A 7 2.27 3.17 9.23
CA GLN A 7 1.00 3.88 9.17
C GLN A 7 1.28 5.25 8.52
N PRO A 8 1.35 5.37 7.19
CA PRO A 8 1.93 6.55 6.55
C PRO A 8 0.86 7.65 6.41
N GLY A 9 -0.37 7.33 6.84
CA GLY A 9 -1.54 8.16 6.69
C GLY A 9 -2.28 7.93 5.38
N LYS A 10 -3.31 8.73 5.15
CA LYS A 10 -4.09 8.70 3.91
C LYS A 10 -3.19 8.98 2.72
N GLY A 11 -3.24 8.15 1.70
CA GLY A 11 -2.32 8.23 0.57
C GLY A 11 -2.67 7.25 -0.54
N THR A 12 -2.10 7.48 -1.72
CA THR A 12 -2.14 6.49 -2.80
C THR A 12 -0.82 5.75 -2.81
N TYR A 13 -0.89 4.43 -2.77
CA TYR A 13 0.25 3.54 -2.70
C TYR A 13 0.26 2.69 -3.96
N THR A 14 1.35 2.69 -4.70
CA THR A 14 1.49 1.90 -5.90
C THR A 14 2.37 0.70 -5.60
N CYS A 15 1.89 -0.51 -5.89
CA CYS A 15 2.66 -1.73 -5.70
C CYS A 15 3.79 -1.77 -6.73
N ASP A 16 5.04 -1.84 -6.29
CA ASP A 16 6.21 -1.85 -7.19
C ASP A 16 6.28 -3.11 -8.07
N ASN A 17 5.64 -4.20 -7.66
CA ASN A 17 5.77 -5.48 -8.33
C ASN A 17 4.76 -5.67 -9.46
N CYS A 18 3.49 -5.30 -9.21
CA CYS A 18 2.42 -5.45 -10.21
C CYS A 18 1.86 -4.12 -10.73
N GLY A 19 2.25 -2.98 -10.14
CA GLY A 19 1.76 -1.65 -10.49
C GLY A 19 0.37 -1.32 -9.92
N GLU A 20 -0.16 -2.13 -9.00
CA GLU A 20 -1.51 -1.92 -8.44
C GLU A 20 -1.56 -0.69 -7.54
N SER A 21 -2.55 0.18 -7.74
CA SER A 21 -2.74 1.40 -6.94
C SER A 21 -3.76 1.16 -5.84
N VAL A 22 -3.33 1.26 -4.58
CA VAL A 22 -4.17 1.16 -3.39
C VAL A 22 -4.27 2.55 -2.76
N THR A 23 -5.48 3.12 -2.76
CA THR A 23 -5.73 4.38 -2.08
C THR A 23 -6.28 4.11 -0.69
N LEU A 24 -5.54 4.54 0.33
CA LEU A 24 -6.00 4.55 1.71
C LEU A 24 -6.73 5.87 1.98
N ASP A 25 -8.05 5.79 2.09
CA ASP A 25 -8.89 6.93 2.49
C ASP A 25 -8.98 7.07 4.01
N ASP A 26 -8.75 5.97 4.74
CA ASP A 26 -8.81 5.93 6.19
C ASP A 26 -7.42 5.94 6.84
N HIS A 27 -7.32 6.59 7.99
CA HIS A 27 -6.06 6.74 8.75
C HIS A 27 -5.77 5.52 9.64
N ASP A 28 -6.79 4.72 9.90
CA ASP A 28 -6.74 3.50 10.71
C ASP A 28 -6.59 2.24 9.84
N ASP A 29 -6.77 2.36 8.52
CA ASP A 29 -6.62 1.25 7.59
C ASP A 29 -5.13 0.89 7.44
N THR A 30 -4.78 -0.30 7.90
CA THR A 30 -3.49 -0.91 7.59
C THR A 30 -3.45 -1.26 6.11
N LEU A 31 -2.37 -0.88 5.40
CA LEU A 31 -2.20 -1.27 3.99
C LEU A 31 -2.42 -2.79 3.86
N PRO A 32 -3.46 -3.22 3.12
CA PRO A 32 -3.65 -4.63 2.88
C PRO A 32 -2.56 -5.14 1.93
N PRO A 33 -2.23 -6.45 1.98
CA PRO A 33 -1.40 -7.06 0.95
C PRO A 33 -2.06 -6.92 -0.41
N CYS A 34 -1.25 -6.78 -1.45
CA CYS A 34 -1.72 -6.45 -2.78
C CYS A 34 -2.71 -7.52 -3.30
N PRO A 35 -3.90 -7.14 -3.81
CA PRO A 35 -4.89 -8.11 -4.29
C PRO A 35 -4.44 -8.88 -5.54
N ARG A 36 -3.37 -8.44 -6.21
CA ARG A 36 -2.86 -9.02 -7.46
C ARG A 36 -1.69 -9.98 -7.22
N CYS A 37 -0.70 -9.56 -6.44
CA CYS A 37 0.52 -10.33 -6.18
C CYS A 37 0.68 -10.76 -4.72
N HIS A 38 -0.22 -10.32 -3.81
CA HIS A 38 -0.13 -10.50 -2.36
C HIS A 38 1.14 -9.92 -1.71
N GLU A 39 1.84 -9.02 -2.41
CA GLU A 39 3.00 -8.35 -1.83
C GLU A 39 2.62 -7.18 -0.95
N THR A 40 3.56 -6.86 -0.07
CA THR A 40 3.47 -5.83 0.96
C THR A 40 4.49 -4.72 0.69
N GLU A 41 4.99 -4.59 -0.54
CA GLU A 41 5.90 -3.51 -0.93
C GLU A 41 5.15 -2.53 -1.84
N TYR A 42 5.10 -1.27 -1.40
CA TYR A 42 4.46 -0.19 -2.15
C TYR A 42 5.29 1.09 -2.10
N THR A 43 5.18 1.87 -3.16
CA THR A 43 5.74 3.22 -3.27
C THR A 43 4.62 4.26 -3.10
N PRO A 44 4.80 5.27 -2.22
CA PRO A 44 3.89 6.40 -2.09
C PRO A 44 4.01 7.39 -3.27
#